data_AF-A0A968ZQJ4-F1
#
_entry.id   AF-A0A968ZQJ4-F1
#
_cell.length_a   1.000
_cell.length_b   1.000
_cell.length_c   1.000
_cell.angle_alpha   90.00
_cell.angle_beta   90.00
_cell.angle_gamma   90.00
#
_symmetry.space_group_name_H-M   'P 1'
#
loop_
_entity.id
_entity.type
_entity.pdbx_description
1 polymer ?
#
loop_
_entity_poly.entity_id
_entity_poly.type
_entity_poly.pdbx_seq_one_letter_code
_entity_poly.pdbx_strand_id
1 'polypeptide(L)'
;MRLDIRNLNLGSDSAERDIDVGLAEYFYQNATYNRFSNGRKTILVGNRGAGKSAIFKYIATTERKKGNLVLELSPEDYSYELLSEYLRSEQEGSWGKQSAYSVAWQHLLYNLIFQRIAENKRGLLLGAQKNIYNYVYSNGLAQETNSIGILVNYLKRIEQVKVASNEGMIRSRELQALYDLEEIKSLLPSLNNVLKTPALKC
;
A
#
# COMPACT_ATOMS: atom_id res chain seq x y z
N MET A 1 20.56 40.95 -8.65
CA MET A 1 21.00 39.92 -7.68
C MET A 1 22.12 39.12 -8.34
N ARG A 2 23.36 39.19 -7.83
CA ARG A 2 24.47 38.36 -8.36
C ARG A 2 24.34 36.97 -7.74
N LEU A 3 24.13 35.95 -8.57
CA LEU A 3 24.13 34.56 -8.14
C LEU A 3 25.60 34.13 -7.95
N ASP A 4 26.02 33.79 -6.72
CA ASP A 4 27.33 33.17 -6.49
C ASP A 4 27.20 31.66 -6.71
N ILE A 5 27.86 31.18 -7.76
CA ILE A 5 27.80 29.78 -8.21
C ILE A 5 28.33 28.83 -7.13
N ARG A 6 29.20 29.32 -6.22
CA ARG A 6 29.74 28.51 -5.11
C ARG A 6 28.69 28.10 -4.08
N ASN A 7 27.58 28.83 -4.00
CA ASN A 7 26.47 28.53 -3.10
C ASN A 7 25.35 27.75 -3.81
N LEU A 8 25.55 27.34 -5.07
CA LEU A 8 24.57 26.59 -5.83
C LEU A 8 24.56 25.13 -5.39
N ASN A 9 23.51 24.73 -4.67
CA ASN A 9 23.26 23.33 -4.36
C ASN A 9 22.51 22.68 -5.53
N LEU A 10 23.13 21.69 -6.18
CA LEU A 10 22.53 20.94 -7.28
C LEU A 10 21.87 19.62 -6.83
N GLY A 11 21.86 19.37 -5.52
CA GLY A 11 21.45 18.08 -4.94
C GLY A 11 22.59 17.06 -4.97
N SER A 12 22.27 15.82 -4.58
CA SER A 12 23.12 14.65 -4.64
C SER A 12 22.91 13.84 -5.92
N ASP A 13 23.89 12.98 -6.22
CA ASP A 13 23.87 12.12 -7.42
C ASP A 13 22.66 11.16 -7.49
N SER A 14 21.97 10.92 -6.38
CA SER A 14 20.77 10.08 -6.36
C SER A 14 19.60 10.84 -5.74
N ALA A 15 18.53 10.99 -6.52
CA ALA A 15 17.29 11.59 -6.05
C ALA A 15 16.70 10.92 -4.80
N GLU A 16 17.10 9.67 -4.49
CA GLU A 16 16.68 8.94 -3.29
C GLU A 16 17.34 9.46 -2.01
N ARG A 17 18.55 10.04 -2.10
CA ARG A 17 19.27 10.59 -0.93
C ARG A 17 18.89 12.03 -0.61
N ASP A 18 18.14 12.65 -1.50
CA ASP A 18 17.77 14.07 -1.49
C ASP A 18 16.31 14.32 -1.11
N ILE A 19 15.55 13.24 -0.89
CA ILE A 19 14.10 13.27 -0.67
C ILE A 19 13.73 14.24 0.46
N ASP A 20 14.48 14.19 1.57
CA ASP A 20 14.18 14.96 2.79
C ASP A 20 14.95 16.29 2.88
N VAL A 21 15.91 16.53 1.98
CA VAL A 21 16.84 17.67 2.08
C VAL A 21 16.50 18.79 1.11
N GLY A 22 16.04 18.47 -0.10
CA GLY A 22 15.81 19.51 -1.10
C GLY A 22 15.16 19.08 -2.40
N LEU A 23 14.88 17.78 -2.64
CA LEU A 23 14.27 17.35 -3.90
C LEU A 23 13.02 18.16 -4.24
N ALA A 24 12.20 18.50 -3.24
CA ALA A 24 11.01 19.33 -3.46
C ALA A 24 11.30 20.75 -3.95
N GLU A 25 12.48 21.32 -3.66
CA GLU A 25 12.88 22.70 -3.96
C GLU A 25 13.43 22.87 -5.37
N TYR A 26 14.12 21.86 -5.91
CA TYR A 26 14.73 21.91 -7.25
C TYR A 26 14.15 20.91 -8.25
N PHE A 27 13.14 20.11 -7.90
CA PHE A 27 12.49 19.22 -8.85
C PHE A 27 11.81 19.99 -9.98
N TYR A 28 12.31 19.78 -11.20
CA TYR A 28 11.74 20.39 -12.39
C TYR A 28 10.48 19.63 -12.87
N GLN A 29 9.33 20.28 -12.75
CA GLN A 29 8.03 19.75 -13.19
C GLN A 29 7.90 19.74 -14.72
N ASN A 30 8.40 18.68 -15.35
CA ASN A 30 8.34 18.52 -16.80
C ASN A 30 6.98 17.98 -17.31
N ALA A 31 6.83 17.87 -18.64
CA ALA A 31 5.63 17.34 -19.27
C ALA A 31 5.30 15.89 -18.86
N THR A 32 6.32 15.09 -18.52
CA THR A 32 6.10 13.73 -18.01
C THR A 32 5.44 13.79 -16.64
N TYR A 33 5.98 14.55 -15.69
CA TYR A 33 5.36 14.77 -14.39
C TYR A 33 3.90 15.22 -14.53
N ASN A 34 3.61 16.23 -15.35
CA ASN A 34 2.26 16.75 -15.58
C ASN A 34 1.27 15.77 -16.23
N ARG A 35 1.75 14.68 -16.84
CA ARG A 35 0.90 13.59 -17.33
C ARG A 35 0.54 12.62 -16.20
N PHE A 36 1.46 12.33 -15.30
CA PHE A 36 1.23 11.43 -14.17
C PHE A 36 0.43 12.11 -13.05
N SER A 37 0.77 13.34 -12.67
CA SER A 37 0.06 14.08 -11.62
C SER A 37 -1.42 14.31 -11.94
N ASN A 38 -1.75 14.44 -13.23
CA ASN A 38 -3.13 14.61 -13.70
C ASN A 38 -3.81 13.29 -14.09
N GLY A 39 -3.21 12.13 -13.78
CA GLY A 39 -3.79 10.81 -14.08
C GLY A 39 -3.89 10.45 -15.56
N ARG A 40 -3.30 11.24 -16.48
CA ARG A 40 -3.29 10.95 -17.93
C ARG A 40 -2.41 9.75 -18.29
N LYS A 41 -1.48 9.38 -17.41
CA LYS A 41 -0.65 8.18 -17.50
C LYS A 41 -0.54 7.56 -16.11
N THR A 42 -0.55 6.22 -16.07
CA THR A 42 -0.46 5.42 -14.83
C THR A 42 0.79 4.56 -14.77
N ILE A 43 1.41 4.27 -15.92
CA ILE A 43 2.62 3.44 -16.02
C ILE A 43 3.79 4.30 -16.50
N LEU A 44 4.84 4.38 -15.68
CA LEU A 44 6.08 5.09 -16.00
C LEU A 44 7.20 4.10 -16.34
N VAL A 45 7.65 4.12 -17.59
CA VAL A 45 8.77 3.31 -18.10
C VAL A 45 9.90 4.24 -18.56
N GLY A 46 11.14 3.81 -18.34
CA GLY A 46 12.32 4.55 -18.79
C GLY A 46 13.62 3.90 -18.32
N ASN A 47 14.74 4.31 -18.92
CA ASN A 47 16.07 3.78 -18.61
C ASN A 47 16.51 4.07 -17.16
N ARG A 48 17.54 3.36 -16.69
CA ARG A 48 18.21 3.67 -15.42
C ARG A 48 18.68 5.13 -15.44
N GLY A 49 18.48 5.86 -14.34
CA GLY A 49 18.85 7.28 -14.25
C GLY A 49 17.85 8.27 -14.88
N ALA A 50 16.76 7.81 -15.51
CA ALA A 50 15.76 8.70 -16.12
C ALA A 50 14.89 9.50 -15.12
N GLY A 51 15.21 9.50 -13.82
CA GLY A 51 14.47 10.26 -12.80
C GLY A 51 13.10 9.67 -12.41
N LYS A 52 12.86 8.38 -12.64
CA LYS A 52 11.59 7.71 -12.30
C LYS A 52 11.30 7.78 -10.80
N SER A 53 12.25 7.36 -9.96
CA SER A 53 12.12 7.43 -8.49
C SER A 53 11.83 8.86 -8.04
N ALA A 54 12.51 9.85 -8.63
CA ALA A 54 12.29 11.27 -8.32
C ALA A 54 10.84 11.70 -8.61
N ILE A 55 10.27 11.32 -9.76
CA ILE A 55 8.87 11.60 -10.10
C ILE A 55 7.92 10.98 -9.06
N PHE A 56 8.09 9.70 -8.74
CA PHE A 56 7.24 9.00 -7.76
C PHE A 56 7.30 9.66 -6.38
N LYS A 57 8.51 9.97 -5.89
CA LYS A 57 8.71 10.61 -4.58
C LYS A 57 8.16 12.03 -4.55
N TYR A 58 8.35 12.81 -5.62
CA TYR A 58 7.82 14.16 -5.70
C TYR A 58 6.28 14.17 -5.73
N ILE A 59 5.65 13.27 -6.50
CA ILE A 59 4.19 13.11 -6.51
C ILE A 59 3.72 12.70 -5.11
N ALA A 60 4.33 11.69 -4.50
CA ALA A 60 3.96 11.22 -3.17
C ALA A 60 4.05 12.33 -2.11
N THR A 61 5.12 13.12 -2.14
CA THR A 61 5.30 14.27 -1.22
C THR A 61 4.26 15.36 -1.47
N THR A 62 3.99 15.69 -2.74
CA THR A 62 3.02 16.71 -3.11
C THR A 62 1.60 16.31 -2.70
N GLU A 63 1.23 15.05 -2.93
CA GLU A 63 -0.09 14.54 -2.55
C GLU A 63 -0.26 14.47 -1.03
N ARG A 64 0.78 14.07 -0.28
CA ARG A 64 0.77 14.17 1.19
C ARG A 64 0.57 15.61 1.68
N LYS A 65 1.26 16.59 1.07
CA LYS A 65 1.09 18.02 1.40
C LYS A 65 -0.32 18.53 1.12
N LYS A 66 -1.01 17.99 0.12
CA LYS A 66 -2.45 18.27 -0.14
C LYS A 66 -3.38 17.61 0.89
N GLY A 67 -2.85 16.79 1.79
CA GLY A 67 -3.62 16.04 2.79
C GLY A 67 -4.15 14.69 2.28
N ASN A 68 -3.70 14.22 1.12
CA ASN A 68 -4.13 12.93 0.57
C ASN A 68 -3.39 11.78 1.26
N LEU A 69 -4.09 10.65 1.38
CA LEU A 69 -3.51 9.39 1.86
C LEU A 69 -2.69 8.75 0.74
N VAL A 70 -1.37 8.74 0.87
CA VAL A 70 -0.47 8.16 -0.14
C VAL A 70 0.12 6.85 0.35
N LEU A 71 -0.08 5.75 -0.36
CA LEU A 71 0.65 4.49 -0.12
C LEU A 71 1.76 4.34 -1.14
N GLU A 72 2.98 4.10 -0.67
CA GLU A 72 4.13 3.76 -1.51
C GLU A 72 4.42 2.28 -1.32
N LEU A 73 4.45 1.53 -2.42
CA LEU A 73 4.80 0.11 -2.41
C LEU A 73 6.08 -0.04 -3.22
N SER A 74 7.14 -0.57 -2.62
CA SER A 74 8.37 -0.87 -3.33
C SER A 74 8.58 -2.37 -3.44
N PRO A 75 9.14 -2.89 -4.54
CA PRO A 75 9.43 -4.33 -4.67
C PRO A 75 10.34 -4.87 -3.56
N GLU A 76 11.18 -4.01 -2.99
CA GLU A 76 12.11 -4.35 -1.90
C GLU A 76 11.37 -4.71 -0.59
N ASP A 77 10.16 -4.17 -0.41
CA ASP A 77 9.27 -4.51 0.71
C ASP A 77 8.63 -5.90 0.56
N TYR A 78 8.88 -6.58 -0.57
CA TYR A 78 8.39 -7.92 -0.87
C TYR A 78 9.59 -8.86 -1.04
N SER A 79 9.84 -9.73 -0.06
CA SER A 79 10.78 -10.84 -0.29
C SER A 79 10.17 -11.76 -1.35
N TYR A 80 10.69 -11.64 -2.56
CA TYR A 80 10.34 -12.50 -3.69
C TYR A 80 10.69 -13.95 -3.38
N GLU A 81 11.70 -14.19 -2.56
CA GLU A 81 12.11 -15.52 -2.12
C GLU A 81 10.98 -16.18 -1.30
N LEU A 82 10.51 -15.53 -0.24
CA LEU A 82 9.39 -16.04 0.58
C LEU A 82 8.12 -16.25 -0.25
N LEU A 83 7.83 -15.31 -1.16
CA LEU A 83 6.70 -15.45 -2.07
C LEU A 83 6.87 -16.63 -3.02
N SER A 84 8.08 -16.81 -3.57
CA SER A 84 8.39 -17.87 -4.54
C SER A 84 8.42 -19.26 -3.92
N GLU A 85 8.90 -19.39 -2.68
CA GLU A 85 8.88 -20.64 -1.91
C GLU A 85 7.44 -21.08 -1.65
N TYR A 86 6.60 -20.13 -1.23
CA TYR A 86 5.18 -20.38 -1.03
C TYR A 86 4.46 -20.78 -2.34
N LEU A 87 4.75 -20.08 -3.43
CA LEU A 87 4.22 -20.45 -4.75
C LEU A 87 4.67 -21.83 -5.25
N ARG A 88 5.81 -22.34 -4.76
CA ARG A 88 6.33 -23.66 -5.13
C ARG A 88 5.69 -24.81 -4.36
N SER A 89 5.29 -24.62 -3.09
CA SER A 89 4.71 -25.68 -2.25
C SER A 89 3.30 -26.09 -2.68
N GLU A 90 2.54 -25.24 -3.38
CA GLU A 90 1.17 -25.52 -3.80
C GLU A 90 1.06 -26.23 -5.18
N GLN A 91 1.91 -27.18 -5.59
CA GLN A 91 1.85 -27.74 -6.97
C GLN A 91 0.54 -28.48 -7.37
N GLU A 92 -0.44 -28.67 -6.49
CA GLU A 92 -1.70 -29.36 -6.79
C GLU A 92 -2.89 -28.39 -6.98
N GLY A 93 -3.30 -28.12 -8.23
CA GLY A 93 -4.59 -27.47 -8.58
C GLY A 93 -4.51 -26.03 -9.10
N SER A 94 -4.56 -25.83 -10.42
CA SER A 94 -4.27 -24.56 -11.10
C SER A 94 -5.31 -23.43 -10.90
N TRP A 95 -6.58 -23.75 -10.65
CA TRP A 95 -7.67 -22.75 -10.69
C TRP A 95 -7.92 -22.04 -9.34
N GLY A 96 -7.72 -22.73 -8.21
CA GLY A 96 -7.83 -22.13 -6.87
C GLY A 96 -6.67 -21.20 -6.48
N LYS A 97 -5.56 -21.25 -7.24
CA LYS A 97 -4.32 -20.47 -7.02
C LYS A 97 -4.45 -19.01 -7.40
N GLN A 98 -4.96 -18.75 -8.61
CA GLN A 98 -5.09 -17.39 -9.11
C GLN A 98 -6.11 -16.58 -8.28
N SER A 99 -7.17 -17.23 -7.82
CA SER A 99 -8.16 -16.60 -6.93
C SER A 99 -7.58 -16.34 -5.54
N ALA A 100 -6.88 -17.29 -4.91
CA ALA A 100 -6.31 -17.11 -3.57
C ALA A 100 -5.29 -15.97 -3.54
N TYR A 101 -4.42 -15.93 -4.54
CA TYR A 101 -3.42 -14.88 -4.68
C TYR A 101 -4.05 -13.50 -4.91
N SER A 102 -5.03 -13.40 -5.81
CA SER A 102 -5.72 -12.14 -6.09
C SER A 102 -6.44 -11.61 -4.84
N VAL A 103 -7.10 -12.50 -4.10
CA VAL A 103 -7.78 -12.18 -2.83
C VAL A 103 -6.76 -11.76 -1.77
N ALA A 104 -5.62 -12.45 -1.66
CA ALA A 104 -4.57 -12.08 -0.72
C ALA A 104 -3.96 -10.71 -1.00
N TRP A 105 -3.76 -10.35 -2.28
CA TRP A 105 -3.35 -8.99 -2.65
C TRP A 105 -4.38 -7.94 -2.32
N GLN A 106 -5.66 -8.22 -2.55
CA GLN A 106 -6.73 -7.32 -2.15
C GLN A 106 -6.73 -7.12 -0.62
N HIS A 107 -6.65 -8.21 0.15
CA HIS A 107 -6.54 -8.17 1.60
C HIS A 107 -5.35 -7.32 2.06
N LEU A 108 -4.16 -7.54 1.48
CA LEU A 108 -2.97 -6.74 1.74
C LEU A 108 -3.24 -5.25 1.51
N LEU A 109 -3.71 -4.88 0.32
CA LEU A 109 -3.93 -3.48 -0.05
C LEU A 109 -4.90 -2.79 0.92
N TYR A 110 -5.99 -3.45 1.30
CA TYR A 110 -6.93 -2.92 2.29
C TYR A 110 -6.29 -2.74 3.67
N ASN A 111 -5.49 -3.70 4.13
CA ASN A 111 -4.80 -3.58 5.41
C ASN A 111 -3.78 -2.44 5.42
N LEU A 112 -3.04 -2.24 4.33
CA LEU A 112 -2.13 -1.09 4.21
C LEU A 112 -2.90 0.24 4.24
N ILE A 113 -4.07 0.31 3.60
CA ILE A 113 -4.96 1.48 3.68
C ILE A 113 -5.42 1.69 5.13
N PHE A 114 -5.88 0.64 5.81
CA PHE A 114 -6.38 0.72 7.17
C PHE A 114 -5.30 1.12 8.18
N GLN A 115 -4.10 0.52 8.08
CA GLN A 115 -2.93 0.93 8.86
C GLN A 115 -2.65 2.42 8.64
N ARG A 116 -2.63 2.88 7.39
CA ARG A 116 -2.31 4.27 7.10
C ARG A 116 -3.37 5.27 7.58
N ILE A 117 -4.64 4.88 7.58
CA ILE A 117 -5.72 5.65 8.21
C ILE A 117 -5.55 5.66 9.74
N ALA A 118 -5.19 4.53 10.33
CA ALA A 118 -4.97 4.38 11.76
C ALA A 118 -3.71 5.09 12.25
N GLU A 119 -2.70 5.30 11.40
CA GLU A 119 -1.50 6.10 11.69
C GLU A 119 -1.77 7.61 11.56
N ASN A 120 -2.51 8.02 10.52
CA ASN A 120 -2.87 9.43 10.29
C ASN A 120 -4.04 9.90 11.18
N LYS A 121 -4.07 9.48 12.45
CA LYS A 121 -5.11 9.93 13.40
C LYS A 121 -5.05 11.45 13.51
N ARG A 122 -6.17 12.10 13.23
CA ARG A 122 -6.35 13.53 13.44
C ARG A 122 -7.45 13.69 14.50
N GLY A 123 -7.06 13.99 15.73
CA GLY A 123 -7.99 14.22 16.84
C GLY A 123 -8.63 12.95 17.44
N LEU A 124 -9.84 13.09 17.99
CA LEU A 124 -10.56 12.02 18.67
C LEU A 124 -11.09 10.98 17.66
N LEU A 125 -10.84 9.70 17.94
CA LEU A 125 -11.34 8.59 17.13
C LEU A 125 -12.86 8.42 17.32
N LEU A 126 -13.64 8.94 16.38
CA LEU A 126 -15.09 8.87 16.40
C LEU A 126 -15.64 8.06 15.22
N GLY A 127 -16.75 7.37 15.44
CA GLY A 127 -17.53 6.66 14.41
C GLY A 127 -16.68 5.73 13.51
N ALA A 128 -16.74 5.98 12.21
CA ALA A 128 -16.11 5.14 11.18
C ALA A 128 -14.59 4.98 11.34
N GLN A 129 -13.88 6.02 11.79
CA GLN A 129 -12.42 5.95 12.00
C GLN A 129 -12.07 5.04 13.18
N LYS A 130 -12.93 5.00 14.21
CA LYS A 130 -12.78 4.09 15.36
C LYS A 130 -12.91 2.63 14.94
N ASN A 131 -13.83 2.30 14.03
CA ASN A 131 -13.99 0.92 13.54
C ASN A 131 -12.73 0.41 12.85
N ILE A 132 -12.17 1.21 11.93
CA ILE A 132 -10.92 0.89 11.24
C ILE A 132 -9.76 0.79 12.25
N TYR A 133 -9.70 1.73 13.20
CA TYR A 133 -8.67 1.70 14.23
C TYR A 133 -8.72 0.43 15.09
N ASN A 134 -9.93 0.07 15.55
CA ASN A 134 -10.15 -1.12 16.36
C ASN A 134 -9.74 -2.37 15.59
N TYR A 135 -10.11 -2.45 14.30
CA TYR A 135 -9.71 -3.55 13.43
C TYR A 135 -8.19 -3.71 13.31
N VAL A 136 -7.47 -2.60 13.06
CA VAL A 136 -6.01 -2.61 12.94
C VAL A 136 -5.35 -3.07 14.24
N TYR A 137 -5.88 -2.64 15.39
CA TYR A 137 -5.34 -3.01 16.69
C TYR A 137 -5.69 -4.45 17.07
N SER A 138 -6.94 -4.89 16.87
CA SER A 138 -7.41 -6.24 17.22
C SER A 138 -6.74 -7.33 16.41
N ASN A 139 -6.41 -7.05 15.14
CA ASN A 139 -5.72 -7.98 14.26
C ASN A 139 -4.19 -7.89 14.35
N GLY A 140 -3.64 -7.13 15.31
CA GLY A 140 -2.18 -6.99 15.46
C GLY A 140 -1.48 -6.28 14.30
N LEU A 141 -2.23 -5.73 13.34
CA LEU A 141 -1.69 -5.06 12.16
C LEU A 141 -0.84 -3.84 12.54
N ALA A 142 -1.06 -3.21 13.69
CA ALA A 142 -0.21 -2.13 14.17
C ALA A 142 1.25 -2.56 14.45
N GLN A 143 1.50 -3.85 14.68
CA GLN A 143 2.84 -4.39 14.98
C GLN A 143 3.49 -5.01 13.73
N GLU A 144 2.71 -5.35 12.69
CA GLU A 144 3.24 -5.85 11.44
C GLU A 144 3.80 -4.70 10.59
N THR A 145 5.13 -4.52 10.67
CA THR A 145 5.85 -3.53 9.86
C THR A 145 6.09 -3.99 8.42
N ASN A 146 5.91 -5.28 8.14
CA ASN A 146 6.26 -5.88 6.86
C ASN A 146 5.02 -6.25 6.04
N SER A 147 4.82 -5.55 4.91
CA SER A 147 3.73 -5.81 3.95
C SER A 147 3.72 -7.26 3.43
N ILE A 148 4.89 -7.90 3.25
CA ILE A 148 4.92 -9.30 2.81
C ILE A 148 4.41 -10.25 3.90
N GLY A 149 4.57 -9.89 5.18
CA GLY A 149 4.07 -10.64 6.32
C GLY A 149 2.55 -10.77 6.27
N ILE A 150 1.86 -9.64 6.07
CA ILE A 150 0.40 -9.58 5.95
C ILE A 150 -0.09 -10.49 4.81
N LEU A 151 0.58 -10.45 3.66
CA LEU A 151 0.24 -11.27 2.49
C LEU A 151 0.42 -12.76 2.79
N VAL A 152 1.59 -13.15 3.29
CA VAL A 152 1.95 -14.56 3.57
C VAL A 152 1.07 -15.12 4.68
N ASN A 153 0.78 -14.34 5.73
CA ASN A 153 -0.09 -14.74 6.82
C ASN A 153 -1.52 -15.00 6.33
N TYR A 154 -2.03 -14.18 5.42
CA TYR A 154 -3.34 -14.39 4.82
C TYR A 154 -3.39 -15.63 3.93
N LEU A 155 -2.35 -15.84 3.12
CA LEU A 155 -2.20 -17.02 2.29
C LEU A 155 -2.13 -18.31 3.14
N LYS A 156 -1.34 -18.32 4.21
CA LYS A 156 -1.30 -19.41 5.20
C LYS A 156 -2.67 -19.68 5.82
N ARG A 157 -3.45 -18.63 6.14
CA ARG A 157 -4.81 -18.78 6.68
C ARG A 157 -5.72 -19.49 5.68
N ILE A 158 -5.65 -19.13 4.39
CA ILE A 158 -6.40 -19.82 3.33
C ILE A 158 -5.98 -21.30 3.23
N GLU A 159 -4.68 -21.59 3.22
CA GLU A 159 -4.17 -22.97 3.14
C GLU A 159 -4.59 -23.84 4.31
N GLN A 160 -4.44 -23.33 5.54
CA GLN A 160 -4.81 -24.06 6.75
C GLN A 160 -6.30 -24.44 6.72
N VAL A 161 -7.16 -23.51 6.29
CA VAL A 161 -8.60 -23.78 6.16
C VAL A 161 -8.87 -24.75 5.01
N LYS A 162 -8.14 -24.68 3.88
CA LYS A 162 -8.26 -25.66 2.78
C LYS A 162 -7.93 -27.07 3.24
N VAL A 163 -6.79 -27.28 3.91
CA VAL A 163 -6.36 -28.61 4.42
C VAL A 163 -7.41 -29.18 5.36
N ALA A 164 -7.95 -28.36 6.26
CA ALA A 164 -9.00 -28.76 7.19
C ALA A 164 -10.41 -28.89 6.54
N SER A 165 -10.65 -28.27 5.38
CA SER A 165 -11.96 -28.29 4.71
C SER A 165 -12.32 -29.66 4.12
N ASN A 166 -11.32 -30.51 3.89
CA ASN A 166 -11.53 -31.92 3.54
C ASN A 166 -12.20 -32.72 4.67
N GLU A 167 -12.36 -32.14 5.87
CA GLU A 167 -12.89 -32.79 7.07
C GLU A 167 -14.30 -32.31 7.48
N GLY A 168 -14.92 -31.30 6.81
CA GLY A 168 -16.32 -30.93 7.13
C GLY A 168 -16.92 -29.63 6.54
N MET A 169 -18.25 -29.55 6.57
CA MET A 169 -19.07 -28.48 5.95
C MET A 169 -18.87 -27.07 6.54
N ILE A 170 -18.50 -26.95 7.83
CA ILE A 170 -18.27 -25.65 8.49
C ILE A 170 -17.02 -24.96 7.90
N ARG A 171 -15.97 -25.72 7.63
CA ARG A 171 -14.70 -25.20 7.09
C ARG A 171 -14.82 -24.76 5.63
N SER A 172 -15.73 -25.36 4.86
CA SER A 172 -16.08 -24.89 3.52
C SER A 172 -16.68 -23.48 3.54
N ARG A 173 -17.52 -23.15 4.53
CA ARG A 173 -18.06 -21.78 4.70
C ARG A 173 -16.98 -20.79 5.10
N GLU A 174 -16.10 -21.17 6.02
CA GLU A 174 -14.97 -20.34 6.43
C GLU A 174 -14.04 -20.02 5.25
N LEU A 175 -13.75 -21.03 4.41
CA LEU A 175 -12.96 -20.83 3.21
C LEU A 175 -13.63 -19.84 2.26
N GLN A 176 -14.94 -19.99 2.03
CA GLN A 176 -15.72 -19.07 1.21
C GLN A 176 -15.66 -17.63 1.76
N ALA A 177 -15.81 -17.45 3.06
CA ALA A 177 -15.72 -16.14 3.71
C ALA A 177 -14.34 -15.46 3.51
N LEU A 178 -13.25 -16.25 3.50
CA LEU A 178 -11.91 -15.74 3.18
C LEU A 178 -11.77 -15.33 1.72
N TYR A 179 -12.27 -16.14 0.79
CA TYR A 179 -12.28 -15.77 -0.63
C TYR A 179 -13.13 -14.54 -0.90
N ASP A 180 -14.22 -14.37 -0.15
CA ASP A 180 -15.12 -13.22 -0.25
C ASP A 180 -14.64 -11.99 0.52
N LEU A 181 -13.53 -12.05 1.27
CA LEU A 181 -13.03 -10.94 2.09
C LEU A 181 -14.11 -10.37 3.01
N GLU A 182 -14.98 -11.21 3.60
CA GLU A 182 -16.14 -10.75 4.38
C GLU A 182 -15.75 -9.78 5.51
N GLU A 183 -14.63 -10.09 6.19
CA GLU A 183 -14.05 -9.27 7.25
C GLU A 183 -13.74 -7.84 6.76
N ILE A 184 -13.08 -7.71 5.60
CA ILE A 184 -12.76 -6.42 4.98
C ILE A 184 -14.02 -5.73 4.45
N LYS A 185 -14.93 -6.49 3.82
CA LYS A 185 -16.19 -5.96 3.27
C LYS A 185 -17.04 -5.27 4.32
N SER A 186 -17.04 -5.81 5.55
CA SER A 186 -17.73 -5.20 6.70
C SER A 186 -17.22 -3.78 7.04
N LEU A 187 -15.97 -3.48 6.69
CA LEU A 187 -15.32 -2.18 6.95
C LEU A 187 -15.44 -1.18 5.79
N LEU A 188 -15.86 -1.61 4.60
CA LEU A 188 -16.00 -0.72 3.44
C LEU A 188 -16.93 0.48 3.68
N PRO A 189 -18.06 0.36 4.41
CA PRO A 189 -18.86 1.53 4.79
C PRO A 189 -18.07 2.52 5.64
N SER A 190 -17.27 2.02 6.59
CA SER A 190 -16.42 2.86 7.44
C SER A 190 -15.33 3.55 6.61
N LEU A 191 -14.69 2.82 5.69
CA LEU A 191 -13.71 3.38 4.76
C LEU A 191 -14.31 4.50 3.92
N ASN A 192 -15.47 4.26 3.30
CA ASN A 192 -16.16 5.26 2.48
C ASN A 192 -16.49 6.53 3.28
N ASN A 193 -16.90 6.39 4.54
CA ASN A 193 -17.18 7.54 5.40
C ASN A 193 -15.91 8.35 5.72
N VAL A 194 -14.80 7.65 6.00
CA VAL A 194 -13.49 8.31 6.22
C VAL A 194 -13.05 9.05 4.96
N LEU A 195 -13.18 8.45 3.78
CA LEU A 195 -12.78 9.06 2.51
C LEU A 195 -13.69 10.23 2.07
N LYS A 196 -14.98 10.22 2.45
CA LYS A 196 -15.93 11.32 2.17
C LYS A 196 -15.76 12.51 3.09
N THR A 197 -15.12 12.34 4.24
CA THR A 197 -14.88 13.45 5.16
C THR A 197 -13.82 14.33 4.51
N PRO A 198 -14.14 15.57 4.09
CA PRO A 198 -13.17 16.43 3.45
C PRO A 198 -12.00 16.63 4.43
N ALA A 199 -10.77 16.60 3.90
CA ALA A 199 -9.64 17.15 4.63
C ALA A 199 -10.03 18.58 4.99
N LEU A 200 -10.37 18.81 6.27
CA LEU A 200 -10.54 20.15 6.80
C LEU A 200 -9.25 20.89 6.41
N LYS A 201 -9.40 21.86 5.51
CA LYS A 201 -8.31 22.74 5.11
C LYS A 201 -7.77 23.35 6.41
N CYS A 202 -6.50 23.08 6.69
CA CYS A 202 -5.75 23.88 7.65
C CYS A 202 -5.79 25.35 7.21
#